data_AF-A0A7S3MD70-F1
#
_entry.id   AF-A0A7S3MD70-F1
#
_cell.length_a   1.000
_cell.length_b   1.000
_cell.length_c   1.000
_cell.angle_alpha   90.00
_cell.angle_beta   90.00
_cell.angle_gamma   90.00
#
_symmetry.space_group_name_H-M   'P 1'
#
loop_
_entity.id
_entity.type
_entity.pdbx_description
1 polymer ?
#
loop_
_entity_poly.entity_id
_entity_poly.type
_entity_poly.pdbx_seq_one_letter_code
_entity_poly.pdbx_strand_id
1 'polypeptide(L)'
;MSVDKMSTEMQELTTVFFIRSKDGNVPKIANSSDGAVLNSHFEFNVMSGEVLQGIANIMHHVYLPVVQKGRVAEEEKTIDSTAEVAQNLRHELNVNINKFEQQIRHLVVQSRGDTRLAIPNLNIVNPQTAIEDPHIVSSVEMALENWTAVVAGAVEGEHQKMSKTQRTPLGEIEFWRDRNANLSVLFDQINAPKVQLMMQVMKLMDIPQLSSFNFHFSELTKLYLEAKDNVKFLTTLERHFKHIAEGSYQTILESMQSMVNGLRMVWVISRHYNTDERMAPLMENIAETLARRVREGIKLSDILAMDFRTSKRLVQEARDVLLKWSETYFRMRKGIEDAGSDHRWEFDRKALFSKTDYMSEIYANILEIIEALDHFKVFLGPELKAVTGDSAGIDEVIKRVDNLTVPLKVPFEEKIFDKSYEKPWESIMKRFRTSVMEIEKMTELFIKDSFRKLRSAEGAFEFVKNFQKIGGSGGAAVPGGQAVAGSSIKQQISDR
;
A
#
# COMPACT_ATOMS: atom_id res chain seq x y z
N MET A 1 -14.17 -18.60 20.63
CA MET A 1 -13.11 -17.68 20.16
C MET A 1 -13.81 -16.55 19.42
N SER A 2 -13.55 -15.28 19.74
CA SER A 2 -14.07 -14.15 18.93
C SER A 2 -13.35 -14.16 17.59
N VAL A 3 -14.08 -14.03 16.49
CA VAL A 3 -13.59 -14.13 15.10
C VAL A 3 -12.53 -13.04 14.80
N ASP A 4 -12.52 -11.94 15.57
CA ASP A 4 -11.64 -10.78 15.39
C ASP A 4 -10.16 -11.02 15.76
N LYS A 5 -9.79 -12.25 16.18
CA LYS A 5 -8.42 -12.60 16.59
C LYS A 5 -7.71 -13.62 15.67
N MET A 6 -8.32 -14.03 14.55
CA MET A 6 -7.66 -14.94 13.60
C MET A 6 -6.74 -14.16 12.66
N SER A 7 -5.43 -14.44 12.70
CA SER A 7 -4.45 -13.92 11.74
C SER A 7 -4.56 -14.65 10.40
N THR A 8 -4.08 -14.03 9.32
CA THR A 8 -4.07 -14.62 7.96
C THR A 8 -3.30 -15.95 7.90
N GLU A 9 -2.27 -16.11 8.74
CA GLU A 9 -1.49 -17.36 8.87
C GLU A 9 -2.27 -18.52 9.47
N MET A 10 -3.37 -18.26 10.21
CA MET A 10 -4.22 -19.31 10.76
C MET A 10 -5.13 -19.97 9.70
N GLN A 11 -5.24 -19.41 8.50
CA GLN A 11 -6.10 -19.94 7.43
C GLN A 11 -5.58 -21.23 6.79
N GLU A 12 -4.27 -21.51 6.93
CA GLU A 12 -3.61 -22.70 6.36
C GLU A 12 -3.39 -23.81 7.40
N LEU A 13 -3.64 -23.53 8.68
CA LEU A 13 -3.40 -24.47 9.77
C LEU A 13 -4.55 -25.47 9.93
N THR A 14 -4.21 -26.72 10.21
CA THR A 14 -5.20 -27.75 10.56
C THR A 14 -5.86 -27.37 11.88
N THR A 15 -7.17 -27.11 11.84
CA THR A 15 -7.95 -26.74 13.01
C THR A 15 -8.72 -27.95 13.52
N VAL A 16 -8.53 -28.27 14.80
CA VAL A 16 -9.27 -29.32 15.50
C VAL A 16 -10.22 -28.67 16.49
N PHE A 17 -11.49 -29.03 16.43
CA PHE A 17 -12.48 -28.55 17.39
C PHE A 17 -13.21 -29.71 18.05
N PHE A 18 -13.53 -29.51 19.33
CA PHE A 18 -14.29 -30.44 20.15
C PHE A 18 -15.58 -29.74 20.59
N ILE A 19 -16.72 -30.30 20.19
CA ILE A 19 -18.05 -29.87 20.61
C ILE A 19 -18.54 -30.85 21.64
N ARG A 20 -18.97 -30.35 22.79
CA ARG A 20 -19.59 -31.18 23.81
C ARG A 20 -21.05 -31.39 23.46
N SER A 21 -21.45 -32.62 23.18
CA SER A 21 -22.83 -32.95 22.76
C SER A 21 -23.76 -33.19 23.96
N LYS A 22 -23.24 -33.34 25.19
CA LYS A 22 -24.03 -33.57 26.41
C LYS A 22 -23.55 -32.75 27.61
N ASP A 23 -24.49 -32.15 28.32
CA ASP A 23 -24.24 -31.44 29.57
C ASP A 23 -23.96 -32.41 30.74
N GLY A 24 -23.25 -31.94 31.77
CA GLY A 24 -22.93 -32.71 32.99
C GLY A 24 -21.56 -33.40 32.99
N ASN A 25 -21.05 -33.77 34.17
CA ASN A 25 -19.65 -34.21 34.35
C ASN A 25 -19.28 -35.43 33.49
N VAL A 26 -18.18 -35.31 32.74
CA VAL A 26 -17.59 -36.44 32.01
C VAL A 26 -16.93 -37.37 33.03
N PRO A 27 -17.36 -38.63 33.17
CA PRO A 27 -16.81 -39.53 34.18
C PRO A 27 -15.32 -39.76 33.93
N LYS A 28 -14.46 -39.44 34.92
CA LYS A 28 -13.04 -39.79 34.88
C LYS A 28 -12.89 -41.27 35.21
N ILE A 29 -12.83 -42.11 34.19
CA ILE A 29 -12.42 -43.51 34.36
C ILE A 29 -10.89 -43.56 34.40
N ALA A 30 -10.32 -44.39 35.27
CA ALA A 30 -8.90 -44.43 35.61
C ALA A 30 -7.94 -44.66 34.41
N ASN A 31 -8.46 -45.11 33.26
CA ASN A 31 -7.72 -45.18 32.01
C ASN A 31 -8.27 -44.14 31.04
N SER A 32 -7.57 -43.01 30.89
CA SER A 32 -7.95 -41.85 30.08
C SER A 32 -7.89 -42.07 28.55
N SER A 33 -8.09 -43.31 28.08
CA SER A 33 -8.00 -43.70 26.68
C SER A 33 -9.25 -44.41 26.14
N ASP A 34 -10.33 -44.51 26.94
CA ASP A 34 -11.54 -45.19 26.51
C ASP A 34 -12.33 -44.31 25.51
N GLY A 35 -12.00 -44.45 24.23
CA GLY A 35 -12.55 -43.65 23.14
C GLY A 35 -14.08 -43.67 23.08
N ALA A 36 -14.75 -44.69 23.64
CA ALA A 36 -16.19 -44.79 23.70
C ALA A 36 -16.85 -43.74 24.64
N VAL A 37 -16.21 -43.42 25.76
CA VAL A 37 -16.75 -42.42 26.71
C VAL A 37 -16.55 -41.01 26.15
N LEU A 38 -15.42 -40.76 25.48
CA LEU A 38 -15.16 -39.49 24.83
C LEU A 38 -16.08 -39.29 23.61
N ASN A 39 -16.23 -40.28 22.74
CA ASN A 39 -17.13 -40.21 21.57
C ASN A 39 -18.62 -40.07 21.94
N SER A 40 -19.02 -40.44 23.16
CA SER A 40 -20.41 -40.30 23.62
C SER A 40 -20.74 -38.94 24.25
N HIS A 41 -19.72 -38.14 24.56
CA HIS A 41 -19.85 -36.82 25.19
C HIS A 41 -19.30 -35.68 24.34
N PHE A 42 -18.37 -35.98 23.43
CA PHE A 42 -17.72 -35.03 22.55
C PHE A 42 -17.81 -35.48 21.10
N GLU A 43 -18.26 -34.58 20.25
CA GLU A 43 -17.99 -34.61 18.83
C GLU A 43 -16.66 -33.91 18.57
N PHE A 44 -15.81 -34.51 17.75
CA PHE A 44 -14.59 -33.87 17.30
C PHE A 44 -14.58 -33.82 15.78
N ASN A 45 -13.99 -32.77 15.23
CA ASN A 45 -13.78 -32.66 13.79
C ASN A 45 -12.43 -32.02 13.52
N VAL A 46 -11.90 -32.34 12.35
CA VAL A 46 -10.61 -31.85 11.87
C VAL A 46 -10.85 -31.18 10.53
N MET A 47 -10.67 -29.87 10.47
CA MET A 47 -10.66 -29.11 9.23
C MET A 47 -9.21 -28.85 8.83
N SER A 48 -8.80 -29.46 7.72
CA SER A 48 -7.46 -29.28 7.15
C SER A 48 -7.54 -28.31 5.96
N GLY A 49 -6.70 -27.27 5.95
CA GLY A 49 -6.68 -26.24 4.90
C GLY A 49 -7.77 -25.18 5.05
N GLU A 50 -8.14 -24.51 3.95
CA GLU A 50 -9.15 -23.44 3.96
C GLU A 50 -10.49 -23.94 4.52
N VAL A 51 -10.90 -23.34 5.65
CA VAL A 51 -12.13 -23.67 6.39
C VAL A 51 -13.37 -23.68 5.49
N LEU A 52 -13.47 -22.72 4.57
CA LEU A 52 -14.63 -22.59 3.67
C LEU A 52 -14.75 -23.80 2.73
N GLN A 53 -13.63 -24.27 2.18
CA GLN A 53 -13.57 -25.48 1.33
C GLN A 53 -13.88 -26.74 2.14
N GLY A 54 -13.40 -26.80 3.39
CA GLY A 54 -13.71 -27.88 4.33
C GLY A 54 -15.22 -28.00 4.59
N ILE A 55 -15.87 -26.88 4.88
CA ILE A 55 -17.32 -26.82 5.09
C ILE A 55 -18.07 -27.24 3.81
N ALA A 56 -17.67 -26.73 2.64
CA ALA A 56 -18.27 -27.10 1.36
C ALA A 56 -18.24 -28.62 1.11
N ASN A 57 -17.08 -29.23 1.38
CA ASN A 57 -16.88 -30.67 1.19
C ASN A 57 -17.72 -31.50 2.17
N ILE A 58 -17.77 -31.10 3.44
CA ILE A 58 -18.58 -31.79 4.45
C ILE A 58 -20.08 -31.68 4.11
N MET A 59 -20.54 -30.50 3.71
CA MET A 59 -21.93 -30.30 3.29
C MET A 59 -22.30 -31.19 2.10
N HIS A 60 -21.46 -31.23 1.06
CA HIS A 60 -21.75 -31.98 -0.16
C HIS A 60 -21.59 -33.49 -0.02
N HIS A 61 -20.52 -33.95 0.64
CA HIS A 61 -20.17 -35.38 0.67
C HIS A 61 -20.74 -36.12 1.89
N VAL A 62 -21.09 -35.40 2.96
CA VAL A 62 -21.57 -36.00 4.22
C VAL A 62 -23.03 -35.65 4.48
N TYR A 63 -23.37 -34.37 4.62
CA TYR A 63 -24.72 -33.99 5.06
C TYR A 63 -25.78 -34.11 3.96
N LEU A 64 -25.47 -33.69 2.73
CA LEU A 64 -26.41 -33.76 1.61
C LEU A 64 -26.88 -35.21 1.34
N PRO A 65 -25.98 -36.23 1.29
CA PRO A 65 -26.42 -37.62 1.17
C PRO A 65 -27.22 -38.12 2.37
N VAL A 66 -26.94 -37.65 3.60
CA VAL A 66 -27.69 -38.05 4.80
C VAL A 66 -29.12 -37.50 4.76
N VAL A 67 -29.30 -36.24 4.37
CA VAL A 67 -30.63 -35.62 4.24
C VAL A 67 -31.43 -36.25 3.09
N GLN A 68 -30.76 -36.58 1.98
CA GLN A 68 -31.37 -37.27 0.85
C GLN A 68 -31.74 -38.73 1.18
N LYS A 69 -30.91 -39.45 1.95
CA LYS A 69 -31.12 -40.88 2.27
C LYS A 69 -31.90 -41.14 3.55
N GLY A 70 -32.11 -40.15 4.42
CA GLY A 70 -32.79 -40.33 5.71
C GLY A 70 -34.21 -40.88 5.55
N ARG A 71 -34.39 -42.21 5.56
CA ARG A 71 -35.72 -42.81 5.59
C ARG A 71 -36.39 -42.42 6.90
N VAL A 72 -37.68 -42.08 6.83
CA VAL A 72 -38.55 -42.10 8.01
C VAL A 72 -38.43 -43.52 8.56
N ALA A 73 -37.92 -43.67 9.78
CA ALA A 73 -37.97 -44.95 10.45
C ALA A 73 -39.44 -45.39 10.45
N GLU A 74 -39.70 -46.60 9.95
CA GLU A 74 -41.02 -47.22 9.96
C GLU A 74 -41.43 -47.52 11.42
N GLU A 75 -41.70 -46.49 12.21
CA GLU A 75 -42.36 -46.66 13.50
C GLU A 75 -43.56 -45.72 13.58
N GLU A 76 -44.70 -46.41 13.62
CA GLU A 76 -46.05 -45.99 14.00
C GLU A 76 -46.92 -45.26 12.96
N LYS A 77 -47.88 -46.06 12.48
CA LYS A 77 -49.10 -45.65 11.79
C LYS A 77 -49.89 -44.65 12.65
N THR A 78 -49.66 -43.36 12.44
CA THR A 78 -50.64 -42.33 12.83
C THR A 78 -50.81 -41.28 11.73
N ILE A 79 -52.03 -41.27 11.17
CA ILE A 79 -52.75 -40.18 10.50
C ILE A 79 -52.06 -39.55 9.26
N ASP A 80 -52.75 -39.67 8.11
CA ASP A 80 -52.34 -39.26 6.75
C ASP A 80 -51.84 -37.80 6.63
N SER A 81 -52.36 -36.87 7.43
CA SER A 81 -52.01 -35.44 7.34
C SER A 81 -50.62 -35.10 7.89
N THR A 82 -50.10 -35.87 8.85
CA THR A 82 -48.76 -35.67 9.43
C THR A 82 -47.64 -36.16 8.51
N ALA A 83 -47.91 -37.16 7.67
CA ALA A 83 -46.95 -37.70 6.71
C ALA A 83 -46.71 -36.72 5.55
N GLU A 84 -47.75 -36.06 5.05
CA GLU A 84 -47.65 -35.07 3.98
C GLU A 84 -46.88 -33.81 4.42
N VAL A 85 -47.14 -33.31 5.64
CA VAL A 85 -46.39 -32.20 6.23
C VAL A 85 -44.91 -32.56 6.42
N ALA A 86 -44.61 -33.79 6.87
CA ALA A 86 -43.24 -34.27 7.03
C ALA A 86 -42.51 -34.40 5.68
N GLN A 87 -43.20 -34.82 4.61
CA GLN A 87 -42.62 -34.87 3.27
C GLN A 87 -42.37 -33.47 2.69
N ASN A 88 -43.30 -32.53 2.88
CA ASN A 88 -43.13 -31.15 2.43
C ASN A 88 -41.97 -30.44 3.13
N LEU A 89 -41.86 -30.57 4.47
CA LEU A 89 -40.72 -30.06 5.23
C LEU A 89 -39.39 -30.66 4.77
N ARG A 90 -39.38 -31.95 4.42
CA ARG A 90 -38.18 -32.62 3.92
C ARG A 90 -37.82 -32.17 2.51
N HIS A 91 -38.79 -31.96 1.64
CA HIS A 91 -38.56 -31.39 0.31
C HIS A 91 -37.98 -29.98 0.43
N GLU A 92 -38.57 -29.13 1.28
CA GLU A 92 -38.09 -27.79 1.57
C GLU A 92 -36.65 -27.79 2.16
N LEU A 93 -36.38 -28.68 3.13
CA LEU A 93 -35.04 -28.84 3.70
C LEU A 93 -34.02 -29.28 2.64
N ASN A 94 -34.39 -30.20 1.74
CA ASN A 94 -33.52 -30.61 0.64
C ASN A 94 -33.22 -29.45 -0.32
N VAL A 95 -34.24 -28.68 -0.69
CA VAL A 95 -34.06 -27.50 -1.55
C VAL A 95 -33.16 -26.47 -0.87
N ASN A 96 -33.38 -26.19 0.41
CA ASN A 96 -32.60 -25.21 1.16
C ASN A 96 -31.14 -25.65 1.40
N ILE A 97 -30.91 -26.93 1.70
CA ILE A 97 -29.54 -27.47 1.84
C ILE A 97 -28.80 -27.45 0.50
N ASN A 98 -29.47 -27.80 -0.62
CA ASN A 98 -28.85 -27.68 -1.94
C ASN A 98 -28.51 -26.22 -2.28
N LYS A 99 -29.41 -25.27 -2.00
CA LYS A 99 -29.13 -23.83 -2.18
C LYS A 99 -27.96 -23.36 -1.32
N PHE A 100 -27.92 -23.76 -0.05
CA PHE A 100 -26.85 -23.38 0.88
C PHE A 100 -25.50 -23.98 0.46
N GLU A 101 -25.48 -25.24 0.03
CA GLU A 101 -24.29 -25.89 -0.49
C GLU A 101 -23.75 -25.18 -1.74
N GLN A 102 -24.64 -24.80 -2.66
CA GLN A 102 -24.30 -24.03 -3.84
C GLN A 102 -23.74 -22.65 -3.47
N GLN A 103 -24.33 -21.97 -2.48
CA GLN A 103 -23.84 -20.69 -1.97
C GLN A 103 -22.45 -20.82 -1.35
N ILE A 104 -22.18 -21.84 -0.53
CA ILE A 104 -20.85 -22.05 0.05
C ILE A 104 -19.84 -22.37 -1.05
N ARG A 105 -20.15 -23.26 -1.99
CA ARG A 105 -19.26 -23.56 -3.11
C ARG A 105 -18.95 -22.32 -3.93
N HIS A 106 -19.97 -21.50 -4.20
CA HIS A 106 -19.81 -20.23 -4.89
C HIS A 106 -18.84 -19.31 -4.13
N LEU A 107 -18.97 -19.20 -2.81
CA LEU A 107 -18.06 -18.40 -1.98
C LEU A 107 -16.62 -18.92 -1.98
N VAL A 108 -16.42 -20.25 -1.97
CA VAL A 108 -15.07 -20.87 -2.06
C VAL A 108 -14.40 -20.56 -3.39
N VAL A 109 -15.17 -20.66 -4.47
CA VAL A 109 -14.73 -20.38 -5.84
C VAL A 109 -14.39 -18.88 -5.98
N GLN A 110 -15.25 -18.01 -5.43
CA GLN A 110 -15.06 -16.57 -5.42
C GLN A 110 -13.88 -16.12 -4.54
N SER A 111 -13.64 -16.77 -3.40
CA SER A 111 -12.52 -16.44 -2.51
C SER A 111 -11.17 -16.80 -3.13
N ARG A 112 -11.12 -17.82 -3.98
CA ARG A 112 -9.92 -18.24 -4.72
C ARG A 112 -9.68 -17.46 -6.02
N GLY A 113 -10.60 -16.57 -6.39
CA GLY A 113 -10.56 -15.86 -7.68
C GLY A 113 -10.81 -16.74 -8.90
N ASP A 114 -11.16 -18.02 -8.73
CA ASP A 114 -11.39 -18.97 -9.83
C ASP A 114 -12.87 -19.08 -10.16
N THR A 115 -13.53 -17.95 -10.47
CA THR A 115 -14.97 -17.92 -10.78
C THR A 115 -15.24 -18.63 -12.11
N ARG A 116 -15.76 -19.86 -12.06
CA ARG A 116 -16.10 -20.67 -13.24
C ARG A 116 -17.59 -20.93 -13.37
N LEU A 117 -18.07 -20.87 -14.60
CA LEU A 117 -19.40 -21.33 -14.96
C LEU A 117 -19.46 -22.86 -14.96
N ALA A 118 -20.49 -23.41 -14.32
CA ALA A 118 -20.83 -24.82 -14.45
C ALA A 118 -21.47 -25.05 -15.83
N ILE A 119 -20.68 -25.49 -16.82
CA ILE A 119 -21.16 -25.70 -18.19
C ILE A 119 -21.61 -27.16 -18.35
N PRO A 120 -22.91 -27.44 -18.57
CA PRO A 120 -23.39 -28.80 -18.76
C PRO A 120 -22.77 -29.49 -19.99
N ASN A 121 -22.58 -30.80 -19.93
CA ASN A 121 -22.13 -31.60 -21.07
C ASN A 121 -23.31 -32.01 -21.94
N LEU A 122 -23.79 -31.05 -22.75
CA LEU A 122 -24.85 -31.27 -23.73
C LEU A 122 -24.27 -31.33 -25.14
N ASN A 123 -24.79 -32.24 -25.96
CA ASN A 123 -24.45 -32.35 -27.37
C ASN A 123 -25.46 -31.56 -28.22
N ILE A 124 -25.21 -30.27 -28.40
CA ILE A 124 -26.07 -29.39 -29.20
C ILE A 124 -25.44 -29.26 -30.60
N VAL A 125 -25.98 -30.00 -31.57
CA VAL A 125 -25.53 -29.91 -32.98
C VAL A 125 -26.30 -28.82 -33.72
N ASN A 126 -27.61 -28.72 -33.49
CA ASN A 126 -28.47 -27.68 -34.04
C ASN A 126 -29.39 -27.11 -32.92
N PRO A 127 -29.33 -25.80 -32.63
CA PRO A 127 -30.20 -25.16 -31.65
C PRO A 127 -31.70 -25.34 -31.93
N GLN A 128 -32.13 -25.43 -33.19
CA GLN A 128 -33.54 -25.60 -33.55
C GLN A 128 -34.10 -26.98 -33.26
N THR A 129 -33.28 -28.04 -33.27
CA THR A 129 -33.71 -29.38 -32.86
C THR A 129 -33.55 -29.59 -31.36
N ALA A 130 -32.65 -28.83 -30.73
CA ALA A 130 -32.37 -28.93 -29.30
C ALA A 130 -33.52 -28.45 -28.40
N ILE A 131 -34.39 -27.56 -28.89
CA ILE A 131 -35.59 -27.11 -28.16
C ILE A 131 -36.65 -28.21 -28.02
N GLU A 132 -36.61 -29.25 -28.86
CA GLU A 132 -37.58 -30.35 -28.83
C GLU A 132 -37.23 -31.40 -27.77
N ASP A 133 -36.00 -31.38 -27.23
CA ASP A 133 -35.53 -32.30 -26.19
C ASP A 133 -35.74 -31.69 -24.79
N PRO A 134 -36.69 -32.22 -23.98
CA PRO A 134 -36.99 -31.69 -22.65
C PRO A 134 -35.79 -31.73 -21.69
N HIS A 135 -34.87 -32.69 -21.87
CA HIS A 135 -33.68 -32.81 -21.01
C HIS A 135 -32.67 -31.71 -21.33
N ILE A 136 -32.47 -31.38 -22.61
CA ILE A 136 -31.61 -30.27 -23.04
C ILE A 136 -32.19 -28.95 -22.52
N VAL A 137 -33.48 -28.73 -22.74
CA VAL A 137 -34.22 -27.55 -22.27
C VAL A 137 -34.05 -27.33 -20.77
N SER A 138 -34.38 -28.34 -19.95
CA SER A 138 -34.26 -28.24 -18.49
C SER A 138 -32.82 -28.02 -18.02
N SER A 139 -31.85 -28.68 -18.66
CA SER A 139 -30.42 -28.51 -18.32
C SER A 139 -29.91 -27.11 -18.65
N VAL A 140 -30.37 -26.53 -19.77
CA VAL A 140 -30.02 -25.18 -20.22
C VAL A 140 -30.64 -24.13 -19.30
N GLU A 141 -31.90 -24.30 -18.88
CA GLU A 141 -32.57 -23.42 -17.91
C GLU A 141 -31.86 -23.41 -16.55
N MET A 142 -31.54 -24.58 -16.00
CA MET A 142 -30.78 -24.69 -14.75
C MET A 142 -29.39 -24.06 -14.85
N ALA A 143 -28.73 -24.21 -16.00
CA ALA A 143 -27.45 -23.58 -16.25
C ALA A 143 -27.58 -22.05 -16.29
N LEU A 144 -28.62 -21.52 -16.94
CA LEU A 144 -28.88 -20.08 -17.01
C LEU A 144 -29.08 -19.46 -15.62
N GLU A 145 -29.85 -20.10 -14.75
CA GLU A 145 -30.06 -19.63 -13.36
C GLU A 145 -28.74 -19.57 -12.59
N ASN A 146 -27.93 -20.64 -12.67
CA ASN A 146 -26.62 -20.69 -12.04
C ASN A 146 -25.67 -19.60 -12.59
N TRP A 147 -25.56 -19.50 -13.92
CA TRP A 147 -24.67 -18.52 -14.55
C TRP A 147 -25.09 -17.09 -14.22
N THR A 148 -26.39 -16.81 -14.15
CA THR A 148 -26.89 -15.49 -13.75
C THR A 148 -26.43 -15.13 -12.34
N ALA A 149 -26.55 -16.05 -11.38
CA ALA A 149 -26.09 -15.83 -10.02
C ALA A 149 -24.56 -15.61 -9.95
N VAL A 150 -23.80 -16.40 -10.71
CA VAL A 150 -22.33 -16.28 -10.78
C VAL A 150 -21.89 -14.92 -11.35
N VAL A 151 -22.48 -14.52 -12.48
CA VAL A 151 -22.14 -13.25 -13.14
C VAL A 151 -22.56 -12.06 -12.28
N ALA A 152 -23.76 -12.10 -11.68
CA ALA A 152 -24.23 -11.06 -10.78
C ALA A 152 -23.31 -10.92 -9.55
N GLY A 153 -22.92 -12.05 -8.94
CA GLY A 153 -22.00 -12.07 -7.80
C GLY A 153 -20.60 -11.53 -8.15
N ALA A 154 -20.10 -11.82 -9.35
CA ALA A 154 -18.83 -11.28 -9.82
C ALA A 154 -18.89 -9.76 -10.02
N VAL A 155 -19.95 -9.25 -10.65
CA VAL A 155 -20.16 -7.80 -10.87
C VAL A 155 -20.25 -7.05 -9.53
N GLU A 156 -21.07 -7.57 -8.61
CA GLU A 156 -21.23 -6.98 -7.28
C GLU A 156 -19.92 -6.99 -6.48
N GLY A 157 -19.18 -8.10 -6.54
CA GLY A 157 -17.87 -8.22 -5.90
C GLY A 157 -16.87 -7.17 -6.39
N GLU A 158 -16.84 -6.88 -7.70
CA GLU A 158 -15.97 -5.85 -8.25
C GLU A 158 -16.38 -4.42 -7.88
N HIS A 159 -17.68 -4.13 -7.75
CA HIS A 159 -18.15 -2.85 -7.22
C HIS A 159 -17.75 -2.63 -5.75
N GLN A 160 -17.80 -3.67 -4.92
CA GLN A 160 -17.41 -3.57 -3.51
C GLN A 160 -15.90 -3.34 -3.32
N LYS A 161 -15.05 -3.90 -4.20
CA LYS A 161 -13.59 -3.69 -4.17
C LYS A 161 -13.19 -2.26 -4.53
N MET A 162 -14.01 -1.56 -5.31
CA MET A 162 -13.75 -0.16 -5.71
C MET A 162 -13.81 0.83 -4.55
N SER A 163 -14.73 0.62 -3.60
CA SER A 163 -14.92 1.52 -2.44
C SER A 163 -13.81 1.40 -1.40
N LYS A 164 -12.93 0.39 -1.51
CA LYS A 164 -11.91 0.10 -0.52
C LYS A 164 -10.55 0.45 -1.11
N THR A 165 -9.78 1.18 -0.32
CA THR A 165 -8.30 1.15 -0.27
C THR A 165 -7.56 2.29 -0.97
N GLN A 166 -6.81 3.06 -0.17
CA GLN A 166 -5.60 3.77 -0.59
C GLN A 166 -4.56 2.73 -1.00
N ARG A 167 -4.17 2.69 -2.28
CA ARG A 167 -3.22 1.71 -2.83
C ARG A 167 -1.87 2.36 -3.10
N THR A 168 -0.77 1.62 -3.08
CA THR A 168 0.47 2.14 -3.67
C THR A 168 0.32 2.25 -5.20
N PRO A 169 1.15 3.03 -5.91
CA PRO A 169 1.08 3.10 -7.37
C PRO A 169 1.24 1.74 -8.05
N LEU A 170 2.08 0.84 -7.51
CA LEU A 170 2.18 -0.54 -7.98
C LEU A 170 0.93 -1.37 -7.60
N GLY A 171 0.41 -1.18 -6.39
CA GLY A 171 -0.83 -1.82 -5.95
C GLY A 171 -2.04 -1.43 -6.80
N GLU A 172 -2.06 -0.22 -7.38
CA GLU A 172 -3.08 0.19 -8.35
C GLU A 172 -2.98 -0.61 -9.65
N ILE A 173 -1.78 -0.84 -10.18
CA ILE A 173 -1.58 -1.69 -11.37
C ILE A 173 -2.06 -3.11 -11.09
N GLU A 174 -1.68 -3.67 -9.94
CA GLU A 174 -2.01 -5.03 -9.55
C GLU A 174 -3.52 -5.19 -9.33
N PHE A 175 -4.18 -4.19 -8.75
CA PHE A 175 -5.64 -4.16 -8.65
C PHE A 175 -6.31 -4.29 -10.01
N TRP A 176 -5.86 -3.53 -11.02
CA TRP A 176 -6.42 -3.61 -12.37
C TRP A 176 -6.10 -4.92 -13.07
N ARG A 177 -4.91 -5.51 -12.83
CA ARG A 177 -4.56 -6.83 -13.35
C ARG A 177 -5.43 -7.93 -12.77
N ASP A 178 -5.60 -7.94 -11.45
CA ASP A 178 -6.44 -8.92 -10.75
C ASP A 178 -7.89 -8.81 -11.22
N ARG A 179 -8.41 -7.58 -11.33
CA ARG A 179 -9.75 -7.33 -11.86
C ARG A 179 -9.90 -7.82 -13.30
N ASN A 180 -8.94 -7.51 -14.17
CA ASN A 180 -8.95 -7.99 -15.55
C ASN A 180 -8.88 -9.52 -15.61
N ALA A 181 -8.01 -10.16 -14.81
CA ALA A 181 -7.88 -11.61 -14.74
C ALA A 181 -9.21 -12.27 -14.34
N ASN A 182 -9.81 -11.83 -13.23
CA ASN A 182 -11.07 -12.37 -12.72
C ASN A 182 -12.23 -12.22 -13.73
N LEU A 183 -12.34 -11.05 -14.37
CA LEU A 183 -13.43 -10.78 -15.32
C LEU A 183 -13.21 -11.46 -16.68
N SER A 184 -11.97 -11.57 -17.14
CA SER A 184 -11.63 -12.19 -18.43
C SER A 184 -12.02 -13.65 -18.49
N VAL A 185 -11.83 -14.40 -17.40
CA VAL A 185 -12.20 -15.82 -17.33
C VAL A 185 -13.69 -16.01 -17.56
N LEU A 186 -14.53 -15.23 -16.87
CA LEU A 186 -15.98 -15.30 -17.05
C LEU A 186 -16.41 -14.81 -18.44
N PHE A 187 -15.81 -13.72 -18.92
CA PHE A 187 -16.08 -13.19 -20.25
C PHE A 187 -15.78 -14.25 -21.33
N ASP A 188 -14.62 -14.91 -21.27
CA ASP A 188 -14.21 -15.92 -22.25
C ASP A 188 -15.08 -17.19 -22.15
N GLN A 189 -15.45 -17.62 -20.94
CA GLN A 189 -16.36 -18.75 -20.74
C GLN A 189 -17.74 -18.51 -21.34
N ILE A 190 -18.32 -17.32 -21.15
CA ILE A 190 -19.62 -16.97 -21.71
C ILE A 190 -19.55 -16.90 -23.24
N ASN A 191 -18.45 -16.39 -23.78
CA ASN A 191 -18.23 -16.30 -25.23
C ASN A 191 -17.77 -17.62 -25.88
N ALA A 192 -17.55 -18.69 -25.09
CA ALA A 192 -17.15 -19.98 -25.63
C ALA A 192 -18.24 -20.53 -26.58
N PRO A 193 -17.87 -21.16 -27.71
CA PRO A 193 -18.84 -21.62 -28.72
C PRO A 193 -19.97 -22.49 -28.15
N LYS A 194 -19.64 -23.39 -27.21
CA LYS A 194 -20.60 -24.26 -26.54
C LYS A 194 -21.63 -23.49 -25.72
N VAL A 195 -21.20 -22.45 -25.00
CA VAL A 195 -22.11 -21.58 -24.23
C VAL A 195 -22.94 -20.72 -25.16
N GLN A 196 -22.36 -20.21 -26.25
CA GLN A 196 -23.10 -19.45 -27.26
C GLN A 196 -24.19 -20.29 -27.96
N LEU A 197 -23.96 -21.58 -28.20
CA LEU A 197 -25.00 -22.50 -28.69
C LEU A 197 -26.14 -22.65 -27.69
N MET A 198 -25.84 -22.81 -26.39
CA MET A 198 -26.86 -22.86 -25.33
C MET A 198 -27.64 -21.54 -25.25
N MET A 199 -26.97 -20.40 -25.37
CA MET A 199 -27.60 -19.07 -25.42
C MET A 199 -28.53 -18.92 -26.63
N GLN A 200 -28.22 -19.55 -27.77
CA GLN A 200 -29.12 -19.56 -28.94
C GLN A 200 -30.37 -20.41 -28.67
N VAL A 201 -30.23 -21.57 -28.03
CA VAL A 201 -31.37 -22.39 -27.59
C VAL A 201 -32.29 -21.59 -26.66
N MET A 202 -31.73 -20.92 -25.65
CA MET A 202 -32.49 -20.06 -24.73
C MET A 202 -33.24 -18.92 -25.43
N LYS A 203 -32.64 -18.32 -26.46
CA LYS A 203 -33.27 -17.27 -27.27
C LYS A 203 -34.45 -17.80 -28.09
N LEU A 204 -34.33 -19.01 -28.65
CA LEU A 204 -35.41 -19.64 -29.41
C LEU A 204 -36.60 -20.03 -28.52
N MET A 205 -36.33 -20.35 -27.25
CA MET A 205 -37.35 -20.68 -26.25
C MET A 205 -38.05 -19.46 -25.64
N ASP A 206 -37.53 -18.24 -25.86
CA ASP A 206 -38.04 -16.99 -25.27
C ASP A 206 -38.13 -17.02 -23.72
N ILE A 207 -37.09 -17.52 -23.07
CA ILE A 207 -37.04 -17.69 -21.61
C ILE A 207 -36.95 -16.30 -20.92
N PRO A 208 -37.86 -15.94 -20.00
CA PRO A 208 -37.86 -14.64 -19.32
C PRO A 208 -36.55 -14.32 -18.57
N GLN A 209 -35.94 -15.34 -17.95
CA GLN A 209 -34.70 -15.26 -17.16
C GLN A 209 -33.50 -14.80 -18.00
N LEU A 210 -33.54 -14.97 -19.33
CA LEU A 210 -32.47 -14.57 -20.24
C LEU A 210 -32.24 -13.04 -20.20
N SER A 211 -33.29 -12.26 -19.94
CA SER A 211 -33.18 -10.80 -19.81
C SER A 211 -32.28 -10.38 -18.63
N SER A 212 -32.43 -11.03 -17.47
CA SER A 212 -31.62 -10.78 -16.28
C SER A 212 -30.16 -11.18 -16.52
N PHE A 213 -29.93 -12.35 -17.12
CA PHE A 213 -28.57 -12.76 -17.51
C PHE A 213 -27.89 -11.74 -18.44
N ASN A 214 -28.59 -11.32 -19.49
CA ASN A 214 -28.04 -10.36 -20.46
C ASN A 214 -27.70 -9.02 -19.81
N PHE A 215 -28.51 -8.55 -18.86
CA PHE A 215 -28.21 -7.36 -18.07
C PHE A 215 -26.88 -7.52 -17.32
N HIS A 216 -26.73 -8.56 -16.50
CA HIS A 216 -25.50 -8.79 -15.73
C HIS A 216 -24.28 -9.04 -16.61
N PHE A 217 -24.45 -9.75 -17.74
CA PHE A 217 -23.38 -9.97 -18.71
C PHE A 217 -22.93 -8.67 -19.40
N SER A 218 -23.87 -7.75 -19.67
CA SER A 218 -23.53 -6.43 -20.22
C SER A 218 -22.71 -5.59 -19.23
N GLU A 219 -23.06 -5.64 -17.94
CA GLU A 219 -22.29 -4.98 -16.89
C GLU A 219 -20.91 -5.62 -16.73
N LEU A 220 -20.82 -6.95 -16.69
CA LEU A 220 -19.54 -7.67 -16.67
C LEU A 220 -18.65 -7.28 -17.85
N THR A 221 -19.23 -7.17 -19.06
CA THR A 221 -18.50 -6.77 -20.27
C THR A 221 -17.96 -5.35 -20.15
N LYS A 222 -18.74 -4.39 -19.64
CA LYS A 222 -18.27 -3.01 -19.39
C LYS A 222 -17.09 -3.00 -18.42
N LEU A 223 -17.21 -3.70 -17.29
CA LEU A 223 -16.16 -3.77 -16.28
C LEU A 223 -14.88 -4.45 -16.82
N TYR A 224 -15.04 -5.50 -17.63
CA TYR A 224 -13.91 -6.19 -18.27
C TYR A 224 -13.18 -5.27 -19.24
N LEU A 225 -13.91 -4.56 -20.12
CA LEU A 225 -13.32 -3.65 -21.09
C LEU A 225 -12.61 -2.48 -20.40
N GLU A 226 -13.20 -1.93 -19.34
CA GLU A 226 -12.59 -0.90 -18.49
C GLU A 226 -11.27 -1.43 -17.90
N ALA A 227 -11.30 -2.60 -17.26
CA ALA A 227 -10.12 -3.18 -16.62
C ALA A 227 -9.01 -3.49 -17.62
N LYS A 228 -9.35 -4.06 -18.77
CA LYS A 228 -8.42 -4.36 -19.85
C LYS A 228 -7.70 -3.13 -20.38
N ASP A 229 -8.44 -2.03 -20.61
CA ASP A 229 -7.85 -0.78 -21.10
C ASP A 229 -6.98 -0.12 -20.02
N ASN A 230 -7.43 -0.10 -18.77
CA ASN A 230 -6.66 0.44 -17.65
C ASN A 230 -5.35 -0.33 -17.42
N VAL A 231 -5.36 -1.68 -17.48
CA VAL A 231 -4.13 -2.48 -17.40
C VAL A 231 -3.15 -2.09 -18.50
N LYS A 232 -3.63 -1.92 -19.74
CA LYS A 232 -2.79 -1.55 -20.88
C LYS A 232 -2.09 -0.21 -20.65
N PHE A 233 -2.80 0.81 -20.17
CA PHE A 233 -2.23 2.13 -19.93
C PHE A 233 -1.33 2.17 -18.70
N LEU A 234 -1.80 1.66 -17.56
CA LEU A 234 -1.06 1.74 -16.30
C LEU A 234 0.22 0.89 -16.30
N THR A 235 0.24 -0.24 -17.02
CA THR A 235 1.47 -1.06 -17.16
C THR A 235 2.61 -0.27 -17.83
N THR A 236 2.31 0.75 -18.64
CA THR A 236 3.35 1.62 -19.22
C THR A 236 4.12 2.43 -18.17
N LEU A 237 3.53 2.63 -16.98
CA LEU A 237 4.10 3.37 -15.85
C LEU A 237 4.79 2.46 -14.84
N GLU A 238 4.64 1.13 -14.95
CA GLU A 238 5.11 0.17 -13.95
C GLU A 238 6.59 0.34 -13.62
N ARG A 239 7.42 0.52 -14.64
CA ARG A 239 8.86 0.73 -14.45
C ARG A 239 9.16 1.98 -13.63
N HIS A 240 8.42 3.08 -13.86
CA HIS A 240 8.58 4.31 -13.10
C HIS A 240 8.16 4.12 -11.64
N PHE A 241 7.06 3.40 -11.40
CA PHE A 241 6.61 3.11 -10.04
C PHE A 241 7.57 2.19 -9.29
N LYS A 242 8.22 1.23 -9.98
CA LYS A 242 9.33 0.44 -9.43
C LYS A 242 10.53 1.30 -9.05
N HIS A 243 10.91 2.27 -9.88
CA HIS A 243 11.98 3.21 -9.53
C HIS A 243 11.69 3.99 -8.25
N ILE A 244 10.43 4.42 -8.02
CA ILE A 244 10.05 5.12 -6.78
C ILE A 244 10.02 4.18 -5.58
N ALA A 245 9.53 2.96 -5.76
CA ALA A 245 9.42 1.98 -4.68
C ALA A 245 10.80 1.48 -4.20
N GLU A 246 11.69 1.16 -5.13
CA GLU A 246 12.91 0.38 -4.86
C GLU A 246 14.20 1.08 -5.32
N GLY A 247 14.11 2.07 -6.21
CA GLY A 247 15.26 2.74 -6.79
C GLY A 247 16.04 3.63 -5.81
N SER A 248 17.22 4.06 -6.25
CA SER A 248 18.00 5.10 -5.57
C SER A 248 17.35 6.48 -5.78
N TYR A 249 17.65 7.45 -4.90
CA TYR A 249 17.16 8.83 -5.08
C TYR A 249 17.54 9.41 -6.44
N GLN A 250 18.75 9.14 -6.91
CA GLN A 250 19.21 9.56 -8.23
C GLN A 250 18.36 8.96 -9.36
N THR A 251 18.04 7.66 -9.28
CA THR A 251 17.15 6.99 -10.25
C THR A 251 15.74 7.59 -10.25
N ILE A 252 15.23 7.97 -9.08
CA ILE A 252 13.93 8.64 -8.94
C ILE A 252 13.98 10.01 -9.62
N LEU A 253 15.02 10.81 -9.32
CA LEU A 253 15.22 12.14 -9.90
C LEU A 253 15.29 12.12 -11.43
N GLU A 254 16.07 11.19 -11.99
CA GLU A 254 16.25 11.03 -13.44
C GLU A 254 14.97 10.60 -14.15
N SER A 255 14.15 9.78 -13.49
CA SER A 255 12.93 9.24 -14.09
C SER A 255 11.65 10.04 -13.80
N MET A 256 11.71 11.04 -12.91
CA MET A 256 10.56 11.85 -12.49
C MET A 256 9.84 12.53 -13.66
N GLN A 257 10.59 13.19 -14.55
CA GLN A 257 10.01 13.88 -15.71
C GLN A 257 9.32 12.89 -16.66
N SER A 258 9.96 11.75 -16.93
CA SER A 258 9.39 10.71 -17.80
C SER A 258 8.12 10.11 -17.20
N MET A 259 8.09 9.91 -15.88
CA MET A 259 6.90 9.42 -15.19
C MET A 259 5.73 10.40 -15.31
N VAL A 260 5.94 11.69 -15.03
CA VAL A 260 4.89 12.71 -15.14
C VAL A 260 4.42 12.87 -16.59
N ASN A 261 5.32 12.74 -17.57
CA ASN A 261 4.95 12.68 -18.99
C ASN A 261 4.07 11.45 -19.28
N GLY A 262 4.41 10.28 -18.76
CA GLY A 262 3.61 9.07 -18.90
C GLY A 262 2.22 9.23 -18.30
N LEU A 263 2.11 9.81 -17.10
CA LEU A 263 0.83 10.10 -16.44
C LEU A 263 -0.04 11.04 -17.28
N ARG A 264 0.57 12.08 -17.87
CA ARG A 264 -0.11 12.95 -18.85
C ARG A 264 -0.58 12.16 -20.06
N MET A 265 0.20 11.22 -20.59
CA MET A 265 -0.24 10.42 -21.74
C MET A 265 -1.43 9.53 -21.39
N VAL A 266 -1.44 8.94 -20.19
CA VAL A 266 -2.59 8.18 -19.70
C VAL A 266 -3.82 9.09 -19.58
N TRP A 267 -3.68 10.29 -19.04
CA TRP A 267 -4.77 11.26 -18.94
C TRP A 267 -5.39 11.65 -20.28
N VAL A 268 -4.55 11.86 -21.30
CA VAL A 268 -5.02 12.36 -22.59
C VAL A 268 -5.59 11.24 -23.46
N ILE A 269 -5.05 10.02 -23.35
CA ILE A 269 -5.40 8.92 -24.27
C ILE A 269 -6.37 7.92 -23.64
N SER A 270 -6.28 7.66 -22.34
CA SER A 270 -7.13 6.65 -21.69
C SER A 270 -8.59 7.07 -21.73
N ARG A 271 -9.47 6.11 -22.02
CA ARG A 271 -10.92 6.34 -22.02
C ARG A 271 -11.56 6.17 -20.65
N HIS A 272 -10.87 5.45 -19.77
CA HIS A 272 -11.41 4.98 -18.50
C HIS A 272 -10.58 5.45 -17.29
N TYR A 273 -9.43 6.07 -17.53
CA TYR A 273 -8.52 6.57 -16.49
C TYR A 273 -8.24 8.09 -16.59
N ASN A 274 -8.97 8.79 -17.44
CA ASN A 274 -8.85 10.23 -17.67
C ASN A 274 -9.80 11.07 -16.79
N THR A 275 -10.19 10.56 -15.62
CA THR A 275 -11.09 11.26 -14.70
C THR A 275 -10.38 11.57 -13.39
N ASP A 276 -10.81 12.65 -12.72
CA ASP A 276 -10.21 13.09 -11.45
C ASP A 276 -10.33 12.00 -10.37
N GLU A 277 -11.43 11.24 -10.36
CA GLU A 277 -11.66 10.15 -9.40
C GLU A 277 -10.64 9.01 -9.53
N ARG A 278 -9.94 8.90 -10.66
CA ARG A 278 -8.90 7.89 -10.91
C ARG A 278 -7.50 8.48 -10.77
N MET A 279 -7.27 9.61 -11.45
CA MET A 279 -5.93 10.19 -11.52
C MET A 279 -5.52 10.86 -10.22
N ALA A 280 -6.43 11.55 -9.52
CA ALA A 280 -6.08 12.24 -8.28
C ALA A 280 -5.60 11.27 -7.18
N PRO A 281 -6.31 10.15 -6.88
CA PRO A 281 -5.82 9.18 -5.92
C PRO A 281 -4.47 8.56 -6.32
N LEU A 282 -4.25 8.27 -7.61
CA LEU A 282 -2.96 7.76 -8.06
C LEU A 282 -1.82 8.78 -7.81
N MET A 283 -2.05 10.05 -8.10
CA MET A 283 -1.09 11.13 -7.84
C MET A 283 -0.81 11.32 -6.35
N GLU A 284 -1.84 11.26 -5.51
CA GLU A 284 -1.70 11.25 -4.04
C GLU A 284 -0.87 10.06 -3.55
N ASN A 285 -1.13 8.86 -4.10
CA ASN A 285 -0.39 7.65 -3.77
C ASN A 285 1.08 7.73 -4.20
N ILE A 286 1.39 8.39 -5.32
CA ILE A 286 2.77 8.68 -5.74
C ILE A 286 3.45 9.61 -4.73
N ALA A 287 2.79 10.71 -4.35
CA ALA A 287 3.31 11.66 -3.36
C ALA A 287 3.56 10.97 -2.00
N GLU A 288 2.63 10.13 -1.54
CA GLU A 288 2.77 9.36 -0.31
C GLU A 288 3.92 8.34 -0.40
N THR A 289 4.08 7.68 -1.54
CA THR A 289 5.18 6.73 -1.76
C THR A 289 6.53 7.44 -1.73
N LEU A 290 6.65 8.61 -2.36
CA LEU A 290 7.86 9.44 -2.31
C LEU A 290 8.17 9.90 -0.87
N ALA A 291 7.17 10.41 -0.16
CA ALA A 291 7.28 10.85 1.23
C ALA A 291 7.74 9.71 2.15
N ARG A 292 7.15 8.52 1.99
CA ARG A 292 7.56 7.31 2.72
C ARG A 292 8.99 6.91 2.37
N ARG A 293 9.35 6.90 1.08
CA ARG A 293 10.67 6.47 0.60
C ARG A 293 11.82 7.30 1.18
N VAL A 294 11.65 8.61 1.28
CA VAL A 294 12.67 9.49 1.88
C VAL A 294 12.71 9.34 3.40
N ARG A 295 11.54 9.27 4.06
CA ARG A 295 11.43 9.08 5.52
C ARG A 295 12.12 7.80 5.98
N GLU A 296 11.89 6.68 5.30
CA GLU A 296 12.47 5.38 5.65
C GLU A 296 13.98 5.32 5.35
N GLY A 297 14.45 6.11 4.38
CA GLY A 297 15.84 6.10 3.95
C GLY A 297 16.79 6.97 4.77
N ILE A 298 16.29 7.84 5.65
CA ILE A 298 17.10 8.74 6.46
C ILE A 298 16.71 8.67 7.94
N LYS A 299 17.68 8.29 8.77
CA LYS A 299 17.62 8.40 10.23
C LYS A 299 18.57 9.50 10.69
N LEU A 300 18.06 10.46 11.47
CA LEU A 300 18.81 11.61 11.99
C LEU A 300 20.04 11.18 12.80
N SER A 301 19.91 10.12 13.60
CA SER A 301 21.01 9.54 14.37
C SER A 301 22.14 9.03 13.49
N ASP A 302 21.81 8.32 12.41
CA ASP A 302 22.78 7.76 11.47
C ASP A 302 23.50 8.87 10.67
N ILE A 303 22.76 9.86 10.17
CA ILE A 303 23.36 10.98 9.40
C ILE A 303 24.25 11.89 10.25
N LEU A 304 23.97 12.01 11.55
CA LEU A 304 24.82 12.79 12.46
C LEU A 304 26.07 12.02 12.90
N ALA A 305 26.06 10.69 12.78
CA ALA A 305 27.19 9.83 13.16
C ALA A 305 28.17 9.57 12.00
N MET A 306 27.70 9.58 10.75
CA MET A 306 28.54 9.33 9.58
C MET A 306 29.33 10.58 9.14
N ASP A 307 30.16 10.43 8.10
CA ASP A 307 30.91 11.52 7.49
C ASP A 307 29.99 12.62 6.93
N PHE A 308 30.20 13.88 7.33
CA PHE A 308 29.29 15.00 7.01
C PHE A 308 29.16 15.28 5.51
N ARG A 309 30.22 15.05 4.71
CA ARG A 309 30.13 15.19 3.25
C ARG A 309 29.17 14.17 2.66
N THR A 310 29.22 12.94 3.17
CA THR A 310 28.31 11.86 2.78
C THR A 310 26.88 12.11 3.26
N SER A 311 26.70 12.51 4.53
CA SER A 311 25.40 12.88 5.11
C SER A 311 24.72 13.99 4.32
N LYS A 312 25.47 15.06 4.03
CA LYS A 312 24.98 16.22 3.30
C LYS A 312 24.46 15.83 1.92
N ARG A 313 25.23 15.02 1.18
CA ARG A 313 24.82 14.54 -0.14
C ARG A 313 23.53 13.70 -0.06
N LEU A 314 23.47 12.75 0.87
CA LEU A 314 22.29 11.88 1.03
C LEU A 314 21.02 12.66 1.38
N VAL A 315 21.11 13.60 2.32
CA VAL A 315 19.98 14.45 2.73
C VAL A 315 19.56 15.39 1.61
N GLN A 316 20.53 15.95 0.87
CA GLN A 316 20.26 16.80 -0.28
C GLN A 316 19.50 16.01 -1.37
N GLU A 317 19.96 14.82 -1.73
CA GLU A 317 19.30 13.97 -2.72
C GLU A 317 17.85 13.63 -2.31
N ALA A 318 17.60 13.32 -1.04
CA ALA A 318 16.25 13.06 -0.53
C ALA A 318 15.33 14.30 -0.61
N ARG A 319 15.86 15.48 -0.25
CA ARG A 319 15.14 16.75 -0.39
C ARG A 319 14.83 17.05 -1.85
N ASP A 320 15.80 16.85 -2.73
CA ASP A 320 15.67 17.12 -4.16
C ASP A 320 14.58 16.24 -4.79
N VAL A 321 14.41 14.99 -4.36
CA VAL A 321 13.30 14.12 -4.81
C VAL A 321 11.94 14.77 -4.55
N LEU A 322 11.73 15.30 -3.34
CA LEU A 322 10.47 15.95 -2.95
C LEU A 322 10.22 17.25 -3.71
N LEU A 323 11.26 18.08 -3.87
CA LEU A 323 11.15 19.32 -4.65
C LEU A 323 10.94 19.04 -6.14
N LYS A 324 11.58 18.00 -6.66
CA LYS A 324 11.45 17.63 -8.06
C LYS A 324 10.04 17.18 -8.39
N TRP A 325 9.36 16.51 -7.47
CA TRP A 325 7.96 16.12 -7.61
C TRP A 325 7.05 17.33 -7.86
N SER A 326 7.08 18.32 -6.97
CA SER A 326 6.24 19.52 -7.11
C SER A 326 6.63 20.37 -8.32
N GLU A 327 7.93 20.57 -8.55
CA GLU A 327 8.45 21.31 -9.72
C GLU A 327 7.95 20.69 -11.03
N THR A 328 8.10 19.37 -11.17
CA THR A 328 7.75 18.65 -12.39
C THR A 328 6.24 18.68 -12.63
N TYR A 329 5.44 18.53 -11.58
CA TYR A 329 3.98 18.66 -11.67
C TYR A 329 3.55 20.05 -12.14
N PHE A 330 4.02 21.12 -11.47
CA PHE A 330 3.61 22.49 -11.81
C PHE A 330 4.08 22.90 -13.21
N ARG A 331 5.28 22.46 -13.62
CA ARG A 331 5.78 22.66 -14.97
C ARG A 331 4.89 21.96 -16.00
N MET A 332 4.51 20.71 -15.74
CA MET A 332 3.62 19.95 -16.62
C MET A 332 2.25 20.61 -16.74
N ARG A 333 1.64 20.95 -15.60
CA ARG A 333 0.36 21.64 -15.53
C ARG A 333 0.38 22.93 -16.33
N LYS A 334 1.38 23.79 -16.11
CA LYS A 334 1.53 25.04 -16.84
C LYS A 334 1.65 24.79 -18.35
N GLY A 335 2.42 23.78 -18.77
CA GLY A 335 2.52 23.41 -20.18
C GLY A 335 1.20 22.93 -20.79
N ILE A 336 0.31 22.30 -20.01
CA ILE A 336 -1.04 21.90 -20.46
C ILE A 336 -1.95 23.12 -20.59
N GLU A 337 -1.90 24.05 -19.61
CA GLU A 337 -2.65 25.31 -19.63
C GLU A 337 -2.24 26.19 -20.83
N ASP A 338 -0.93 26.37 -21.04
CA ASP A 338 -0.37 27.17 -22.14
C ASP A 338 -0.70 26.57 -23.52
N ALA A 339 -0.87 25.24 -23.61
CA ALA A 339 -1.27 24.55 -24.84
C ALA A 339 -2.77 24.67 -25.17
N GLY A 340 -3.57 25.29 -24.29
CA GLY A 340 -5.01 25.47 -24.49
C GLY A 340 -5.79 24.17 -24.55
N SER A 341 -5.35 23.13 -23.84
CA SER A 341 -6.04 21.84 -23.82
C SER A 341 -7.33 21.89 -23.00
N ASP A 342 -8.42 21.34 -23.54
CA ASP A 342 -9.70 21.22 -22.83
C ASP A 342 -9.61 20.31 -21.58
N HIS A 343 -8.61 19.42 -21.50
CA HIS A 343 -8.42 18.51 -20.38
C HIS A 343 -7.63 19.18 -19.26
N ARG A 344 -8.32 19.88 -18.37
CA ARG A 344 -7.71 20.56 -17.20
C ARG A 344 -7.02 19.55 -16.27
N TRP A 345 -5.71 19.65 -16.15
CA TRP A 345 -4.88 18.83 -15.24
C TRP A 345 -4.70 19.56 -13.91
N GLU A 346 -5.71 19.49 -13.04
CA GLU A 346 -5.68 20.16 -11.75
C GLU A 346 -6.27 19.31 -10.62
N PHE A 347 -5.42 18.96 -9.66
CA PHE A 347 -5.79 18.20 -8.46
C PHE A 347 -5.60 19.02 -7.19
N ASP A 348 -6.13 18.52 -6.06
CA ASP A 348 -6.00 19.16 -4.75
C ASP A 348 -4.52 19.29 -4.36
N ARG A 349 -4.04 20.54 -4.34
CA ARG A 349 -2.65 20.88 -4.00
C ARG A 349 -2.29 20.45 -2.58
N LYS A 350 -3.22 20.54 -1.64
CA LYS A 350 -2.97 20.17 -0.25
C LYS A 350 -2.79 18.66 -0.13
N ALA A 351 -3.61 17.88 -0.84
CA ALA A 351 -3.48 16.42 -0.85
C ALA A 351 -2.14 15.97 -1.47
N LEU A 352 -1.73 16.60 -2.58
CA LEU A 352 -0.51 16.22 -3.30
C LEU A 352 0.79 16.71 -2.66
N PHE A 353 0.80 17.89 -2.02
CA PHE A 353 2.06 18.57 -1.68
C PHE A 353 2.24 18.89 -0.20
N SER A 354 1.17 18.98 0.61
CA SER A 354 1.30 19.48 1.99
C SER A 354 2.29 18.68 2.85
N LYS A 355 2.36 17.36 2.64
CA LYS A 355 3.29 16.47 3.33
C LYS A 355 4.69 16.52 2.74
N THR A 356 4.83 16.48 1.41
CA THR A 356 6.14 16.53 0.74
C THR A 356 6.83 17.88 0.94
N ASP A 357 6.09 18.98 0.91
CA ASP A 357 6.62 20.33 1.12
C ASP A 357 7.13 20.47 2.56
N TYR A 358 6.33 20.06 3.55
CA TYR A 358 6.76 20.05 4.95
C TYR A 358 8.02 19.20 5.16
N MET A 359 8.04 17.97 4.65
CA MET A 359 9.24 17.12 4.74
C MET A 359 10.46 17.76 4.07
N SER A 360 10.29 18.48 2.96
CA SER A 360 11.39 19.19 2.29
C SER A 360 11.98 20.32 3.14
N GLU A 361 11.15 21.00 3.94
CA GLU A 361 11.58 22.00 4.91
C GLU A 361 12.36 21.37 6.07
N ILE A 362 11.89 20.21 6.57
CA ILE A 362 12.62 19.43 7.58
C ILE A 362 14.00 19.03 7.07
N TYR A 363 14.10 18.50 5.84
CA TYR A 363 15.41 18.17 5.26
C TYR A 363 16.29 19.41 5.06
N ALA A 364 15.72 20.58 4.73
CA ALA A 364 16.48 21.82 4.68
C ALA A 364 17.07 22.19 6.05
N ASN A 365 16.30 22.01 7.14
CA ASN A 365 16.79 22.23 8.51
C ASN A 365 17.86 21.21 8.91
N ILE A 366 17.73 19.95 8.50
CA ILE A 366 18.75 18.92 8.72
C ILE A 366 20.06 19.28 8.00
N LEU A 367 19.98 19.77 6.76
CA LEU A 367 21.16 20.26 6.03
C LEU A 367 21.84 21.42 6.77
N GLU A 368 21.06 22.39 7.27
CA GLU A 368 21.57 23.50 8.10
C GLU A 368 22.32 22.98 9.33
N ILE A 369 21.78 21.97 10.02
CA ILE A 369 22.43 21.33 11.17
C ILE A 369 23.76 20.68 10.76
N ILE A 370 23.76 19.89 9.69
CA ILE A 370 24.97 19.20 9.20
C ILE A 370 26.05 20.22 8.82
N GLU A 371 25.68 21.29 8.12
CA GLU A 371 26.62 22.34 7.71
C GLU A 371 27.25 23.06 8.90
N ALA A 372 26.45 23.41 9.91
CA ALA A 372 26.95 24.03 11.13
C ALA A 372 27.92 23.11 11.89
N LEU A 373 27.57 21.83 12.05
CA LEU A 373 28.42 20.86 12.74
C LEU A 373 29.72 20.57 11.97
N ASP A 374 29.66 20.46 10.65
CA ASP A 374 30.84 20.29 9.79
C ASP A 374 31.77 21.49 9.91
N HIS A 375 31.20 22.70 9.86
CA HIS A 375 31.96 23.94 10.04
C HIS A 375 32.67 23.97 11.40
N PHE A 376 31.97 23.67 12.51
CA PHE A 376 32.60 23.63 13.83
C PHE A 376 33.66 22.52 13.94
N LYS A 377 33.47 21.36 13.32
CA LYS A 377 34.43 20.25 13.36
C LYS A 377 35.72 20.59 12.62
N VAL A 378 35.61 21.20 11.44
CA VAL A 378 36.78 21.68 10.69
C VAL A 378 37.47 22.81 11.46
N PHE A 379 36.68 23.71 12.03
CA PHE A 379 37.19 24.89 12.72
C PHE A 379 37.88 24.58 14.05
N LEU A 380 37.27 23.76 14.90
CA LEU A 380 37.78 23.35 16.22
C LEU A 380 38.75 22.16 16.14
N GLY A 381 39.32 21.93 14.95
CA GLY A 381 40.27 20.86 14.70
C GLY A 381 41.57 20.99 15.51
N PRO A 382 42.44 19.95 15.45
CA PRO A 382 43.71 19.92 16.20
C PRO A 382 44.64 21.09 15.87
N GLU A 383 44.50 21.68 14.67
CA GLU A 383 45.25 22.87 14.27
C GLU A 383 44.99 24.04 15.22
N LEU A 384 43.73 24.32 15.57
CA LEU A 384 43.39 25.42 16.48
C LEU A 384 43.96 25.18 17.89
N LYS A 385 43.95 23.93 18.37
CA LYS A 385 44.56 23.54 19.66
C LYS A 385 46.07 23.77 19.68
N ALA A 386 46.75 23.44 18.58
CA ALA A 386 48.18 23.59 18.47
C ALA A 386 48.61 25.07 18.54
N VAL A 387 47.80 25.98 17.98
CA VAL A 387 48.18 27.39 17.91
C VAL A 387 47.80 28.18 19.18
N THR A 388 46.71 27.82 19.86
CA THR A 388 46.22 28.60 21.01
C THR A 388 46.88 28.21 22.33
N GLY A 389 47.40 26.97 22.43
CA GLY A 389 48.03 26.45 23.66
C GLY A 389 47.08 26.25 24.84
N ASP A 390 45.77 26.52 24.67
CA ASP A 390 44.72 26.41 25.68
C ASP A 390 43.72 25.32 25.26
N SER A 391 44.11 24.05 25.51
CA SER A 391 43.27 22.90 25.18
C SER A 391 41.95 22.90 25.93
N ALA A 392 41.93 23.39 27.18
CA ALA A 392 40.76 23.32 28.06
C ALA A 392 39.60 24.19 27.55
N GLY A 393 39.90 25.42 27.10
CA GLY A 393 38.88 26.30 26.51
C GLY A 393 38.29 25.72 25.22
N ILE A 394 39.12 25.13 24.35
CA ILE A 394 38.64 24.48 23.12
C ILE A 394 37.82 23.24 23.43
N ASP A 395 38.22 22.43 24.41
CA ASP A 395 37.48 21.24 24.84
C ASP A 395 36.08 21.61 25.38
N GLU A 396 35.94 22.76 26.06
CA GLU A 396 34.64 23.28 26.50
C GLU A 396 33.75 23.67 25.30
N VAL A 397 34.31 24.33 24.28
CA VAL A 397 33.57 24.70 23.06
C VAL A 397 33.16 23.45 22.28
N ILE A 398 34.06 22.48 22.10
CA ILE A 398 33.75 21.18 21.46
C ILE A 398 32.60 20.49 22.19
N LYS A 399 32.65 20.43 23.53
CA LYS A 399 31.57 19.82 24.32
C LYS A 399 30.22 20.53 24.10
N ARG A 400 30.21 21.86 23.93
CA ARG A 400 28.98 22.59 23.58
C ARG A 400 28.48 22.27 22.18
N VAL A 401 29.38 22.11 21.21
CA VAL A 401 29.02 21.67 19.85
C VAL A 401 28.42 20.26 19.88
N ASP A 402 29.01 19.33 20.62
CA ASP A 402 28.46 17.97 20.78
C ASP A 402 27.05 18.01 21.40
N ASN A 403 26.84 18.91 22.36
CA ASN A 403 25.54 19.11 23.01
C ASN A 403 24.47 19.70 22.08
N LEU A 404 24.81 20.31 20.94
CA LEU A 404 23.84 20.77 19.94
C LEU A 404 23.01 19.61 19.37
N THR A 405 23.58 18.39 19.35
CA THR A 405 22.91 17.20 18.80
C THR A 405 21.98 16.53 19.79
N VAL A 406 22.09 16.82 21.09
CA VAL A 406 21.31 16.14 22.15
C VAL A 406 19.81 16.37 22.01
N PRO A 407 19.30 17.61 21.79
CA PRO A 407 17.88 17.84 21.59
C PRO A 407 17.30 17.24 20.30
N LEU A 408 18.17 16.83 19.37
CA LEU A 408 17.80 16.21 18.09
C LEU A 408 17.60 14.69 18.22
N LYS A 409 18.11 14.08 19.29
CA LYS A 409 18.03 12.62 19.52
C LYS A 409 16.70 12.23 20.18
N VAL A 410 16.41 10.93 20.17
CA VAL A 410 15.22 10.20 20.67
C VAL A 410 14.51 10.89 21.85
N PRO A 411 13.15 10.96 21.86
CA PRO A 411 12.18 10.19 21.05
C PRO A 411 11.66 10.92 19.80
N PHE A 412 12.31 11.99 19.34
CA PHE A 412 11.74 12.90 18.35
C PHE A 412 11.99 12.51 16.88
N GLU A 413 13.00 11.69 16.63
CA GLU A 413 13.54 11.40 15.28
C GLU A 413 12.51 10.86 14.27
N GLU A 414 11.59 9.99 14.69
CA GLU A 414 10.57 9.42 13.79
C GLU A 414 9.41 10.39 13.53
N LYS A 415 9.22 11.36 14.42
CA LYS A 415 8.05 12.25 14.48
C LYS A 415 8.28 13.59 13.79
N ILE A 416 9.53 13.98 13.50
CA ILE A 416 9.86 15.26 12.86
C ILE A 416 9.20 15.44 11.49
N PHE A 417 8.87 14.35 10.80
CA PHE A 417 8.23 14.38 9.49
C PHE A 417 6.69 14.38 9.55
N ASP A 418 6.11 14.29 10.74
CA ASP A 418 4.67 14.43 10.94
C ASP A 418 4.36 15.91 11.23
N LYS A 419 3.46 16.49 10.44
CA LYS A 419 3.09 17.91 10.52
C LYS A 419 2.52 18.29 11.89
N SER A 420 1.98 17.35 12.67
CA SER A 420 1.56 17.61 14.05
C SER A 420 2.71 18.04 14.98
N TYR A 421 3.97 17.76 14.60
CA TYR A 421 5.19 18.12 15.34
C TYR A 421 5.90 19.38 14.83
N GLU A 422 5.26 20.14 13.94
CA GLU A 422 5.78 21.40 13.39
C GLU A 422 6.23 22.39 14.48
N LYS A 423 5.36 22.72 15.44
CA LYS A 423 5.69 23.69 16.51
C LYS A 423 6.83 23.23 17.43
N PRO A 424 6.84 21.96 17.94
CA PRO A 424 8.01 21.44 18.65
C PRO A 424 9.30 21.54 17.83
N TRP A 425 9.27 21.19 16.55
CA TRP A 425 10.44 21.24 15.67
C TRP A 425 10.96 22.67 15.48
N GLU A 426 10.08 23.63 15.22
CA GLU A 426 10.43 25.05 15.13
C GLU A 426 11.14 25.55 16.39
N SER A 427 10.66 25.14 17.57
CA SER A 427 11.28 25.49 18.85
C SER A 427 12.67 24.87 19.03
N ILE A 428 12.85 23.62 18.59
CA ILE A 428 14.15 22.94 18.57
C ILE A 428 15.12 23.69 17.65
N MET A 429 14.71 24.00 16.41
CA MET A 429 15.54 24.72 15.46
C MET A 429 15.87 26.15 15.90
N LYS A 430 14.92 26.85 16.55
CA LYS A 430 15.19 28.17 17.12
C LYS A 430 16.28 28.09 18.20
N ARG A 431 16.17 27.14 19.13
CA ARG A 431 17.19 26.93 20.18
C ARG A 431 18.54 26.55 19.57
N PHE A 432 18.55 25.65 18.59
CA PHE A 432 19.76 25.27 17.87
C PHE A 432 20.46 26.50 17.28
N ARG A 433 19.76 27.34 16.52
CA ARG A 433 20.31 28.57 15.94
C ARG A 433 20.84 29.55 16.98
N THR A 434 20.13 29.71 18.11
CA THR A 434 20.61 30.53 19.23
C THR A 434 21.92 29.98 19.80
N SER A 435 22.00 28.68 20.07
CA SER A 435 23.21 28.05 20.59
C SER A 435 24.38 28.10 19.60
N VAL A 436 24.13 27.97 18.30
CA VAL A 436 25.15 28.16 17.25
C VAL A 436 25.74 29.58 17.33
N MET A 437 24.90 30.62 17.38
CA MET A 437 25.38 32.01 17.50
C MET A 437 26.17 32.26 18.80
N GLU A 438 25.76 31.65 19.90
CA GLU A 438 26.48 31.74 21.18
C GLU A 438 27.86 31.09 21.10
N ILE A 439 27.93 29.89 20.48
CA ILE A 439 29.19 29.16 20.27
C ILE A 439 30.11 29.96 19.34
N GLU A 440 29.60 30.52 18.26
CA GLU A 440 30.38 31.38 17.34
C GLU A 440 30.97 32.58 18.09
N LYS A 441 30.17 33.29 18.89
CA LYS A 441 30.63 34.43 19.69
C LYS A 441 31.69 34.04 20.72
N MET A 442 31.51 32.92 21.41
CA MET A 442 32.52 32.40 22.35
C MET A 442 33.82 32.05 21.62
N THR A 443 33.71 31.43 20.45
CA THR A 443 34.85 31.08 19.61
C THR A 443 35.59 32.34 19.15
N GLU A 444 34.88 33.38 18.73
CA GLU A 444 35.45 34.69 18.36
C GLU A 444 36.22 35.34 19.52
N LEU A 445 35.62 35.36 20.72
CA LEU A 445 36.27 35.90 21.92
C LEU A 445 37.52 35.10 22.28
N PHE A 446 37.45 33.78 22.22
CA PHE A 446 38.58 32.89 22.49
C PHE A 446 39.75 33.14 21.52
N ILE A 447 39.46 33.36 20.24
CA ILE A 447 40.48 33.70 19.24
C ILE A 447 41.15 35.04 19.56
N LYS A 448 40.35 36.07 19.89
CA LYS A 448 40.88 37.39 20.27
C LYS A 448 41.79 37.31 21.48
N ASP A 449 41.40 36.55 22.49
CA ASP A 449 42.19 36.37 23.71
C ASP A 449 43.45 35.55 23.47
N SER A 450 43.37 34.52 22.62
CA SER A 450 44.53 33.73 22.20
C SER A 450 45.54 34.58 21.44
N PHE A 451 45.07 35.42 20.51
CA PHE A 451 45.93 36.33 19.74
C PHE A 451 46.67 37.34 20.63
N ARG A 452 46.01 37.87 21.66
CA ARG A 452 46.63 38.78 22.65
C ARG A 452 47.73 38.14 23.49
N LYS A 453 47.70 36.82 23.67
CA LYS A 453 48.68 36.07 24.46
C LYS A 453 49.95 35.70 23.67
N LEU A 454 49.93 35.88 22.34
CA LEU A 454 51.08 35.55 21.49
C LEU A 454 52.25 36.50 21.76
N ARG A 455 53.43 35.93 22.02
CA ARG A 455 54.64 36.68 22.42
C ARG A 455 55.60 36.97 21.27
N SER A 456 55.32 36.47 20.06
CA SER A 456 56.17 36.66 18.89
C SER A 456 55.34 36.96 17.64
N ALA A 457 55.89 37.80 16.76
CA ALA A 457 55.29 38.08 15.45
C ALA A 457 55.23 36.84 14.55
N GLU A 458 56.20 35.94 14.71
CA GLU A 458 56.24 34.64 14.01
C GLU A 458 55.08 33.73 14.42
N GLY A 459 54.78 33.62 15.73
CA GLY A 459 53.63 32.86 16.22
C GLY A 459 52.29 33.49 15.83
N ALA A 460 52.20 34.82 15.77
CA ALA A 460 51.03 35.53 15.25
C ALA A 460 50.82 35.28 13.75
N PHE A 461 51.90 35.26 12.96
CA PHE A 461 51.84 34.96 11.53
C PHE A 461 51.44 33.50 11.26
N GLU A 462 52.01 32.54 11.98
CA GLU A 462 51.58 31.13 11.89
C GLU A 462 50.12 30.94 12.31
N PHE A 463 49.67 31.65 13.35
CA PHE A 463 48.27 31.64 13.77
C PHE A 463 47.34 32.09 12.65
N VAL A 464 47.61 33.26 12.06
CA VAL A 464 46.78 33.80 10.97
C VAL A 464 46.83 32.90 9.74
N LYS A 465 48.00 32.34 9.39
CA LYS A 465 48.14 31.44 8.24
C LYS A 465 47.34 30.14 8.43
N ASN A 466 47.34 29.56 9.62
CA ASN A 466 46.52 28.38 9.93
C ASN A 466 45.03 28.74 9.96
N PHE A 467 44.67 29.91 10.49
CA PHE A 467 43.31 30.43 10.48
C PHE A 467 42.76 30.62 9.05
N GLN A 468 43.57 31.18 8.15
CA GLN A 468 43.21 31.36 6.74
C GLN A 468 43.04 30.03 6.00
N LYS A 469 43.84 29.00 6.33
CA LYS A 469 43.65 27.65 5.77
C LYS A 469 42.31 27.04 6.20
N ILE A 470 41.98 27.15 7.48
CA ILE A 470 40.70 26.66 8.05
C ILE A 470 39.50 27.36 7.40
N GLY A 471 39.57 28.69 7.22
CA GLY A 471 38.52 29.47 6.54
C GLY A 471 38.45 29.27 5.02
N GLY A 472 39.56 28.93 4.37
CA GLY A 472 39.67 28.71 2.93
C GLY A 472 39.19 27.34 2.45
N SER A 473 39.28 26.31 3.28
CA SER A 473 38.84 24.94 2.94
C SER A 473 37.31 24.76 2.89
N GLY A 474 36.53 25.68 3.44
CA GLY A 474 35.05 25.60 3.52
C GLY A 474 34.28 26.27 2.37
N GLY A 475 34.89 26.51 1.20
CA GLY A 475 34.28 27.38 0.18
C GLY A 475 34.59 27.07 -1.27
N ALA A 476 34.15 25.92 -1.79
CA ALA A 476 33.86 25.81 -3.21
C ALA A 476 32.46 26.41 -3.46
N ALA A 477 32.41 27.62 -3.98
CA ALA A 477 31.16 28.31 -4.34
C ALA A 477 30.44 27.55 -5.47
N VAL A 478 29.20 27.13 -5.21
CA VAL A 478 28.24 26.73 -6.24
C VAL A 478 27.55 28.00 -6.75
N PRO A 479 27.62 28.33 -8.05
CA PRO A 479 27.00 29.53 -8.59
C PRO A 479 25.49 29.31 -8.78
N GLY A 480 24.67 30.05 -8.05
CA GLY A 480 23.21 30.13 -8.27
C GLY A 480 22.36 29.70 -7.08
N GLY A 481 22.37 30.47 -6.00
CA GLY A 481 21.45 30.30 -4.87
C GLY A 481 21.45 31.56 -4.00
N GLN A 482 20.27 32.08 -3.66
CA GLN A 482 20.09 33.31 -2.91
C GLN A 482 20.88 33.32 -1.59
N ALA A 483 21.43 34.49 -1.27
CA ALA A 483 22.26 34.73 -0.10
C ALA A 483 21.53 34.37 1.21
N VAL A 484 21.95 33.26 1.83
CA VAL A 484 21.62 32.91 3.21
C VAL A 484 22.87 33.19 4.07
N ALA A 485 22.67 33.82 5.23
CA ALA A 485 23.53 34.16 6.38
C ALA A 485 25.07 33.97 6.32
N GLY A 486 25.62 32.95 5.66
CA GLY A 486 27.06 32.72 5.49
C GLY A 486 27.81 33.78 4.67
N SER A 487 27.13 34.64 3.89
CA SER A 487 27.80 35.75 3.20
C SER A 487 28.24 36.87 4.17
N SER A 488 27.45 37.12 5.23
CA SER A 488 27.76 38.14 6.23
C SER A 488 29.04 37.80 7.02
N ILE A 489 29.27 36.51 7.25
CA ILE A 489 30.42 36.00 8.02
C ILE A 489 31.71 36.09 7.19
N LYS A 490 31.69 35.71 5.91
CA LYS A 490 32.87 35.85 5.05
C LYS A 490 33.27 37.31 4.83
N GLN A 491 32.28 38.20 4.76
CA GLN A 491 32.52 39.62 4.48
C GLN A 491 33.06 40.37 5.71
N GLN A 492 32.59 40.04 6.93
CA GLN A 492 33.13 40.64 8.16
C GLN A 492 34.55 40.16 8.52
N ILE A 493 34.98 39.01 7.97
CA ILE A 493 36.32 38.43 8.21
C ILE A 493 37.34 38.90 7.17
N SER A 494 36.92 39.23 5.95
CA SER A 494 37.83 39.78 4.92
C SER A 494 38.20 41.26 5.16
N ASP A 495 37.39 41.99 5.92
CA ASP A 495 37.59 43.43 6.18
C ASP A 495 38.47 43.71 7.42
N ARG A 496 39.10 42.68 8.01
CA ARG A 496 40.04 42.77 9.15
C ARG A 496 41.29 41.95 8.89
#